data_AF-A0A966GNC7-F1
#
_entry.id   AF-A0A966GNC7-F1
#
_cell.length_a   1.000
_cell.length_b   1.000
_cell.length_c   1.000
_cell.angle_alpha   90.00
_cell.angle_beta   90.00
_cell.angle_gamma   90.00
#
_symmetry.space_group_name_H-M   'P 1'
#
loop_
_entity.id
_entity.type
_entity.pdbx_description
1 polymer ?
#
loop_
_entity_poly.entity_id
_entity_poly.type
_entity_poly.pdbx_seq_one_letter_code
_entity_poly.pdbx_strand_id
1 'polypeptide(L)'
;MGKKCDLCQRVATKGASRSHSKIKTLKRQGINLQSKTIDGMKLKLCTSCLRTLDKPKRVKTPRKPALKKEEKEALAKKKASMNEKRNDLRVKIAKTKASQNKARVKTKKVKAPAKK
;
A
#
# COMPACT_ATOMS: atom_id res chain seq x y z
N MET A 1 18.54 20.35 -30.71
CA MET A 1 17.63 19.17 -30.71
C MET A 1 16.86 19.10 -29.39
N GLY A 2 15.52 19.08 -29.44
CA GLY A 2 14.68 19.00 -28.23
C GLY A 2 14.58 17.57 -27.69
N LYS A 3 14.83 17.38 -26.39
CA LYS A 3 14.54 16.11 -25.70
C LYS A 3 13.02 15.93 -25.57
N LYS A 4 12.39 15.38 -26.61
CA LYS A 4 10.95 15.06 -26.66
C LYS A 4 10.74 13.54 -26.69
N CYS A 5 9.64 13.08 -26.09
CA CYS A 5 9.19 11.69 -26.22
C CYS A 5 8.29 11.55 -27.44
N ASP A 6 8.50 10.54 -28.28
CA ASP A 6 7.73 10.38 -29.53
C ASP A 6 6.28 9.93 -29.27
N LEU A 7 6.04 9.15 -28.21
CA LEU A 7 4.68 8.66 -27.88
C LEU A 7 3.80 9.69 -27.16
N CYS A 8 4.33 10.37 -26.14
CA CYS A 8 3.53 11.26 -25.28
C CYS A 8 3.90 12.75 -25.42
N GLN A 9 4.85 13.07 -26.30
CA GLN A 9 5.29 14.43 -26.62
C GLN A 9 5.76 15.27 -25.43
N ARG A 10 6.02 14.65 -24.28
CA ARG A 10 6.52 15.35 -23.10
C ARG A 10 7.87 16.01 -23.39
N VAL A 11 8.00 17.24 -22.90
CA VAL A 11 9.16 18.12 -23.05
C VAL A 11 9.76 18.47 -21.69
N ALA A 12 11.03 18.88 -21.69
CA ALA A 12 11.69 19.36 -20.48
C ALA A 12 10.94 20.56 -19.87
N THR A 13 10.56 20.42 -18.60
CA THR A 13 9.85 21.45 -17.85
C THR A 13 10.83 22.43 -17.22
N LYS A 14 10.36 23.66 -16.96
CA LYS A 14 11.10 24.62 -16.13
C LYS A 14 10.76 24.34 -14.66
N GLY A 15 11.77 24.09 -13.84
CA GLY A 15 11.66 23.99 -12.39
C GLY A 15 12.45 25.11 -11.70
N ALA A 16 12.09 25.43 -10.47
CA ALA A 16 12.92 26.29 -9.62
C ALA A 16 13.81 25.41 -8.74
N SER A 17 15.08 25.76 -8.62
CA SER A 17 15.96 25.34 -7.52
C SER A 17 15.96 26.44 -6.47
N ARG A 18 15.89 26.06 -5.19
CA ARG A 18 15.98 26.98 -4.06
C ARG A 18 17.16 26.56 -3.19
N SER A 19 18.03 27.50 -2.85
CA SER A 19 19.06 27.28 -1.83
C SER A 19 18.43 27.26 -0.43
N HIS A 20 19.18 26.83 0.57
CA HIS A 20 18.79 26.97 1.98
C HIS A 20 18.54 28.45 2.36
N SER A 21 19.20 29.40 1.69
CA SER A 21 18.95 30.85 1.77
C SER A 21 17.77 31.35 0.91
N LYS A 22 16.94 30.43 0.37
CA LYS A 22 15.71 30.70 -0.42
C LYS A 22 15.91 31.42 -1.76
N ILE A 23 17.13 31.56 -2.25
CA ILE A 23 17.44 32.17 -3.56
C ILE A 23 16.86 31.29 -4.68
N LYS A 24 16.13 31.90 -5.62
CA LYS A 24 15.53 31.20 -6.77
C LYS A 24 16.50 31.14 -7.92
N THR A 25 16.80 29.93 -8.40
CA THR A 25 17.43 29.73 -9.71
C THR A 25 16.52 28.89 -10.59
N LEU A 26 16.37 29.25 -11.87
CA LEU A 26 15.60 28.45 -12.82
C LEU A 26 16.48 27.34 -13.37
N LYS A 27 15.98 26.10 -13.36
CA LYS A 27 16.62 24.94 -13.98
C LYS A 27 15.68 24.23 -14.94
N ARG A 28 16.25 23.56 -15.93
CA ARG A 28 15.49 22.68 -16.84
C ARG A 28 15.49 21.27 -16.27
N GLN A 29 14.31 20.70 -16.08
CA GLN A 29 14.15 19.31 -15.70
C GLN A 29 14.07 18.47 -16.98
N GLY A 30 15.17 17.80 -17.31
CA GLY A 30 15.24 16.89 -18.43
C GLY A 30 14.37 15.65 -18.20
N ILE A 31 13.76 15.14 -19.26
CA ILE A 31 13.09 13.84 -19.24
C ILE A 31 14.13 12.76 -19.55
N ASN A 32 14.07 11.64 -18.82
CA ASN A 32 14.85 10.45 -19.12
C ASN A 32 14.28 9.78 -20.37
N LEU A 33 14.85 10.11 -21.52
CA LEU A 33 14.55 9.51 -22.81
C LEU A 33 15.48 8.32 -23.04
N GLN A 34 14.89 7.22 -23.50
CA GLN A 34 15.57 5.98 -23.83
C GLN A 34 15.26 5.65 -25.29
N SER A 35 16.29 5.34 -26.07
CA SER A 35 16.11 4.89 -27.45
C SER A 35 15.72 3.42 -27.44
N LYS A 36 14.58 3.08 -28.03
CA LYS A 36 14.14 1.69 -28.21
C LYS A 36 13.64 1.48 -29.63
N THR A 37 13.85 0.27 -30.13
CA THR A 37 13.22 -0.22 -31.37
C THR A 37 11.89 -0.85 -31.05
N ILE A 38 10.81 -0.32 -31.64
CA ILE A 38 9.46 -0.88 -31.57
C ILE A 38 8.99 -1.01 -33.01
N ASP A 39 8.54 -2.21 -33.39
CA ASP A 39 7.99 -2.51 -34.73
C ASP A 39 8.94 -2.06 -35.87
N GLY A 40 10.24 -2.29 -35.71
CA GLY A 40 11.28 -1.93 -36.70
C GLY A 40 11.71 -0.46 -36.70
N MET A 41 11.03 0.42 -35.96
CA MET A 41 11.36 1.85 -35.89
C MET A 41 12.13 2.21 -34.61
N LYS A 42 13.17 3.04 -34.74
CA LYS A 42 13.94 3.58 -33.61
C LYS A 42 13.23 4.82 -33.05
N LEU A 43 12.66 4.71 -31.85
CA LEU A 43 11.92 5.78 -31.16
C LEU A 43 12.61 6.17 -29.86
N LYS A 44 12.51 7.46 -29.48
CA LYS A 44 12.94 8.00 -28.19
C LYS A 44 11.76 8.07 -27.25
N LEU A 45 11.74 7.18 -26.27
CA LEU A 45 10.63 7.03 -25.34
C LEU A 45 11.01 7.42 -23.92
N CYS A 46 10.08 8.05 -23.20
CA CYS A 46 10.26 8.31 -21.78
C CYS A 46 10.01 7.03 -20.96
N THR A 47 10.64 6.95 -19.79
CA THR A 47 10.51 5.79 -18.88
C THR A 47 9.07 5.49 -18.46
N SER A 48 8.21 6.51 -18.37
CA SER A 48 6.79 6.30 -18.07
C SER A 48 6.06 5.56 -19.20
N CYS A 49 6.34 5.90 -20.45
CA CYS A 49 5.74 5.25 -21.61
C CYS A 49 6.23 3.82 -21.75
N LEU A 50 7.53 3.59 -21.55
CA LEU A 50 8.09 2.24 -21.51
C LEU A 50 7.37 1.37 -20.47
N ARG A 51 7.24 1.88 -19.24
CA ARG A 51 6.55 1.17 -18.16
C ARG A 51 5.07 0.89 -18.45
N THR A 52 4.40 1.67 -19.31
CA THR A 52 3.01 1.42 -19.68
C THR A 52 2.86 0.42 -20.82
N LEU A 53 3.84 0.32 -21.71
CA LEU A 53 3.84 -0.67 -22.79
C LEU A 53 3.94 -2.10 -22.24
N ASP A 54 4.74 -2.29 -21.19
CA ASP A 54 4.93 -3.60 -20.56
C ASP A 54 3.71 -4.06 -19.73
N LYS A 55 2.70 -3.20 -19.51
CA LYS A 55 1.57 -3.50 -18.64
C LYS A 55 0.36 -3.99 -19.46
N PRO A 56 -0.33 -5.04 -19.01
CA PRO A 56 -1.60 -5.42 -19.62
C PRO A 56 -2.65 -4.31 -19.46
N LYS A 57 -3.54 -4.17 -20.44
CA LYS A 57 -4.63 -3.18 -20.41
C LYS A 57 -5.49 -3.42 -19.17
N ARG A 58 -5.61 -2.41 -18.31
CA ARG A 58 -6.49 -2.47 -17.14
C ARG A 58 -7.94 -2.50 -17.61
N VAL A 59 -8.62 -3.63 -17.42
CA VAL A 59 -10.07 -3.70 -17.55
C VAL A 59 -10.66 -2.92 -16.37
N LYS A 60 -11.27 -1.77 -16.66
CA LYS A 60 -12.01 -1.02 -15.63
C LYS A 60 -13.25 -1.83 -15.30
N THR A 61 -13.24 -2.52 -14.17
CA THR A 61 -14.48 -3.08 -13.63
C THR A 61 -15.40 -1.91 -13.27
N PRO A 62 -16.70 -1.99 -13.60
CA PRO A 62 -17.64 -0.96 -13.16
C PRO A 62 -17.55 -0.84 -11.65
N ARG A 63 -17.52 0.41 -11.16
CA ARG A 63 -17.58 0.67 -9.72
C ARG A 63 -18.85 0.00 -9.20
N LYS A 64 -18.73 -0.81 -8.15
CA LYS A 64 -19.91 -1.37 -7.47
C LYS A 64 -20.85 -0.20 -7.14
N PRO A 65 -22.15 -0.29 -7.47
CA PRO A 65 -23.10 0.77 -7.14
C PRO A 65 -23.04 1.03 -5.64
N ALA A 66 -23.22 2.29 -5.24
CA ALA A 66 -23.28 2.63 -3.83
C ALA A 66 -24.45 1.83 -3.21
N LEU A 67 -24.15 0.97 -2.24
CA LEU A 67 -25.16 0.23 -1.48
C LEU A 67 -26.24 1.21 -1.00
N LYS A 68 -27.51 0.83 -1.13
CA LYS A 68 -28.64 1.64 -0.63
C LYS A 68 -28.47 1.83 0.89
N LYS A 69 -29.05 2.90 1.46
CA LYS A 69 -28.92 3.21 2.91
C LYS A 69 -29.26 1.98 3.77
N GLU A 70 -30.31 1.27 3.42
CA GLU A 70 -30.77 0.05 4.10
C GLU A 70 -29.73 -1.07 4.08
N GLU A 71 -29.07 -1.29 2.94
CA GLU A 71 -28.03 -2.31 2.80
C GLU A 71 -26.78 -1.95 3.59
N LYS A 72 -26.44 -0.65 3.69
CA LYS A 72 -25.33 -0.16 4.52
C LYS A 72 -25.62 -0.36 6.01
N GLU A 73 -26.84 -0.07 6.45
CA GLU A 73 -27.26 -0.27 7.84
C GLU A 73 -27.33 -1.77 8.19
N ALA A 74 -27.84 -2.61 7.30
CA ALA A 74 -27.83 -4.07 7.48
C ALA A 74 -26.40 -4.63 7.55
N LEU A 75 -25.49 -4.13 6.71
CA LEU A 75 -24.07 -4.51 6.74
C LEU A 75 -23.39 -4.04 8.04
N ALA A 76 -23.73 -2.84 8.52
CA ALA A 76 -23.20 -2.31 9.78
C ALA A 76 -23.67 -3.15 10.98
N LYS A 77 -24.96 -3.50 11.04
CA LYS A 77 -25.53 -4.39 12.07
C LYS A 77 -24.89 -5.78 12.05
N LYS A 78 -24.70 -6.38 10.86
CA LYS A 78 -23.98 -7.66 10.69
C LYS A 78 -22.52 -7.58 11.15
N LYS A 79 -21.82 -6.48 10.86
CA LYS A 79 -20.44 -6.27 11.30
C LYS A 79 -20.34 -6.08 12.81
N ALA A 80 -21.28 -5.36 13.42
CA ALA A 80 -21.34 -5.16 14.86
C ALA A 80 -21.52 -6.50 15.59
N SER A 81 -22.49 -7.32 15.17
CA SER A 81 -22.74 -8.64 15.77
C SER A 81 -21.58 -9.62 15.57
N MET A 82 -20.90 -9.57 14.43
CA MET A 82 -19.67 -10.33 14.19
C MET A 82 -18.53 -9.90 15.11
N ASN A 83 -18.39 -8.60 15.37
CA ASN A 83 -17.32 -8.07 16.21
C ASN A 83 -17.55 -8.38 17.70
N GLU A 84 -18.81 -8.34 18.14
CA GLU A 84 -19.22 -8.72 19.49
C GLU A 84 -18.90 -10.20 19.77
N LYS A 85 -19.31 -11.10 18.86
CA LYS A 85 -18.93 -12.52 18.92
C LYS A 85 -17.42 -12.74 18.96
N ARG A 86 -16.65 -11.93 18.22
CA ARG A 86 -15.18 -12.00 18.21
C ARG A 86 -14.57 -11.55 19.53
N ASN A 87 -15.15 -10.55 20.18
CA ASN A 87 -14.72 -10.08 21.49
C ASN A 87 -15.01 -11.11 22.58
N ASP A 88 -16.18 -11.76 22.56
CA ASP A 88 -16.49 -12.85 23.48
C ASP A 88 -15.51 -14.02 23.36
N LEU A 89 -15.19 -14.40 22.12
CA LEU A 89 -14.17 -15.42 21.84
C LEU A 89 -12.80 -15.01 22.39
N ARG A 90 -12.38 -13.75 22.21
CA ARG A 90 -11.12 -13.24 22.76
C ARG A 90 -11.08 -13.29 24.28
N VAL A 91 -12.17 -12.88 24.95
CA VAL A 91 -12.27 -12.94 26.42
C VAL A 91 -12.20 -14.38 26.92
N LYS A 92 -12.88 -15.32 26.25
CA LYS A 92 -12.82 -16.75 26.58
C LYS A 92 -11.39 -17.30 26.44
N ILE A 93 -10.70 -16.98 25.35
CA ILE A 93 -9.30 -17.39 25.11
C ILE A 93 -8.35 -16.78 26.17
N ALA A 94 -8.57 -15.53 26.58
CA ALA A 94 -7.74 -14.90 27.61
C ALA A 94 -7.92 -15.58 28.98
N LYS A 95 -9.16 -15.93 29.35
CA LYS A 95 -9.47 -16.64 30.61
C LYS A 95 -8.84 -18.03 30.66
N THR A 96 -8.88 -18.78 29.56
CA THR A 96 -8.25 -20.12 29.49
C THR A 96 -6.72 -20.04 29.53
N LYS A 97 -6.10 -19.04 28.88
CA LYS A 97 -4.65 -18.82 28.99
C LYS A 97 -4.23 -18.40 30.40
N ALA A 98 -5.04 -17.59 31.09
CA ALA A 98 -4.77 -17.19 32.48
C ALA A 98 -4.85 -18.36 33.46
N SER A 99 -5.82 -19.27 33.29
CA SER A 99 -5.93 -20.48 34.13
C SER A 99 -4.76 -21.45 33.90
N GLN A 100 -4.36 -21.65 32.64
CA GLN A 100 -3.19 -22.45 32.28
C GLN A 100 -1.90 -21.86 32.86
N ASN A 101 -1.72 -20.54 32.82
CA ASN A 101 -0.58 -19.87 33.45
C ASN A 101 -0.58 -20.00 34.98
N LYS A 102 -1.74 -19.87 35.64
CA LYS A 102 -1.86 -20.11 37.09
C LYS A 102 -1.50 -21.55 37.47
N ALA A 103 -1.96 -22.55 36.69
CA ALA A 103 -1.60 -23.95 36.89
C ALA A 103 -0.08 -24.18 36.72
N ARG A 104 0.54 -23.56 35.71
CA ARG A 104 1.97 -23.63 35.44
C ARG A 104 2.84 -22.97 36.53
N VAL A 105 2.37 -21.89 37.15
CA VAL A 105 3.06 -21.24 38.28
C VAL A 105 2.92 -22.07 39.56
N LYS A 106 1.75 -22.69 39.79
CA LYS A 106 1.51 -23.54 40.97
C LYS A 106 2.39 -24.79 40.95
N THR A 107 2.58 -25.44 39.80
CA THR A 107 3.49 -26.59 39.66
C THR A 107 4.97 -26.22 39.79
N LYS A 108 5.39 -25.00 39.39
CA LYS A 108 6.75 -24.50 39.64
C LYS A 108 7.03 -24.21 41.12
N LYS A 109 6.02 -23.77 41.90
CA LYS A 109 6.19 -23.44 43.33
C LYS A 109 6.30 -24.69 44.23
N VAL A 110 5.73 -25.82 43.82
CA VAL A 110 5.83 -27.11 44.53
C VAL A 110 7.18 -27.81 44.22
N LYS A 111 7.87 -27.43 43.14
CA LYS A 111 9.13 -28.03 42.69
C LYS A 111 10.36 -27.18 43.06
N ALA A 112 10.30 -26.45 44.18
CA ALA A 112 11.47 -25.81 44.77
C ALA A 112 12.24 -26.89 45.57
N PRO A 113 13.50 -27.22 45.22
CA PRO A 113 14.26 -28.21 45.99
C PRO A 113 14.61 -27.66 47.38
N ALA A 114 14.41 -28.49 48.40
CA ALA A 114 14.95 -28.26 49.74
C ALA A 114 16.47 -28.02 49.62
N LYS A 115 16.91 -26.82 50.03
CA LYS A 115 18.33 -26.51 50.16
C LYS A 115 18.91 -27.40 51.27
N LYS A 116 19.97 -28.13 50.94
CA LYS A 116 20.90 -28.75 51.89
C LYS A 116 21.58 -27.69 52.73
#